data_AF-A0A2X2WFG4-F1
#
_entry.id   AF-A0A2X2WFG4-F1
#
_cell.length_a   1.000
_cell.length_b   1.000
_cell.length_c   1.000
_cell.angle_alpha   90.00
_cell.angle_beta   90.00
_cell.angle_gamma   90.00
#
_symmetry.space_group_name_H-M   'P 1'
#
loop_
_entity.id
_entity.type
_entity.pdbx_description
1 polymer ?
#
loop_
_entity_poly.entity_id
_entity_poly.type
_entity_poly.pdbx_seq_one_letter_code
_entity_poly.pdbx_strand_id
1 'polypeptide(L)'
;MAELKLYLHDDPVNRQGFRTLLVGPAHPDYAAFCMGAGHGIGFNDQKTVEIRDLVNGVAADAPMWPDFEEGWKVSRVLDAIALSHQEGRWLNVNDIV
;
A
#
# COMPACT_ATOMS: atom_id res chain seq x y z
N MET A 1 -3.24 14.62 8.78
CA MET A 1 -3.35 13.92 7.47
C MET A 1 -3.40 12.42 7.74
N ALA A 2 -4.56 11.93 8.19
CA ALA A 2 -4.84 10.52 8.44
C ALA A 2 -6.31 10.26 8.08
N GLU A 3 -6.66 10.64 6.85
CA GLU A 3 -8.04 10.59 6.39
C GLU A 3 -8.12 10.13 4.94
N LEU A 4 -9.17 9.38 4.64
CA LEU A 4 -9.57 9.01 3.28
C LEU A 4 -10.91 9.68 2.97
N LYS A 5 -10.99 10.38 1.84
CA LYS A 5 -12.27 10.84 1.28
C LYS A 5 -12.84 9.72 0.43
N LEU A 6 -13.84 9.02 0.95
CA LEU A 6 -14.50 7.91 0.25
C LEU A 6 -15.75 8.41 -0.47
N TYR A 7 -15.83 8.15 -1.76
CA TYR A 7 -17.06 8.26 -2.55
C TYR A 7 -17.44 6.87 -3.05
N LEU A 8 -18.69 6.46 -2.83
CA LEU A 8 -19.26 5.24 -3.39
C LEU A 8 -20.40 5.62 -4.34
N HIS A 9 -20.25 5.26 -5.61
CA HIS A 9 -21.26 5.57 -6.63
C HIS A 9 -22.58 4.82 -6.39
N ASP A 10 -22.48 3.60 -5.82
CA ASP A 10 -23.63 2.72 -5.58
C ASP A 10 -24.47 3.13 -4.35
N ASP A 11 -24.06 4.16 -3.59
CA ASP A 11 -24.91 4.72 -2.52
C ASP A 11 -26.22 5.27 -3.13
N PRO A 12 -27.36 5.24 -2.39
CA PRO A 12 -28.60 5.86 -2.84
C PRO A 12 -28.36 7.29 -3.31
N VAL A 13 -28.98 7.70 -4.43
CA VAL A 13 -28.71 8.99 -5.09
C VAL A 13 -28.75 10.19 -4.14
N ASN A 14 -29.67 10.19 -3.17
CA ASN A 14 -29.82 11.25 -2.16
C ASN A 14 -28.80 11.18 -1.00
N ARG A 15 -27.89 10.21 -1.02
CA ARG A 15 -26.83 9.99 -0.02
C ARG A 15 -25.44 9.91 -0.67
N GLN A 16 -25.35 10.00 -1.99
CA GLN A 16 -24.07 10.10 -2.69
C GLN A 16 -23.33 11.37 -2.24
N GLY A 17 -22.02 11.23 -2.01
CA GLY A 17 -21.16 12.30 -1.53
C GLY A 17 -19.91 11.74 -0.87
N PHE A 18 -18.91 12.59 -0.66
CA PHE A 18 -17.70 12.18 0.03
C PHE A 18 -17.96 12.02 1.53
N ARG A 19 -17.60 10.86 2.06
CA ARG A 19 -17.48 10.61 3.51
C ARG A 19 -16.01 10.69 3.89
N THR A 20 -15.72 11.29 5.04
CA THR A 20 -14.36 11.31 5.57
C THR A 20 -14.19 10.13 6.52
N LEU A 21 -13.30 9.21 6.18
CA LEU A 21 -12.89 8.12 7.05
C LEU A 21 -11.58 8.51 7.73
N LEU A 22 -11.60 8.66 9.05
CA LEU A 22 -10.40 8.91 9.82
C LEU A 22 -9.70 7.58 10.11
N VAL A 23 -8.40 7.50 9.80
CA VAL A 23 -7.56 6.39 10.26
C VAL A 23 -7.54 6.44 11.79
N GLY A 24 -7.62 5.28 12.43
CA GLY A 24 -7.83 5.18 13.87
C GLY A 24 -7.67 3.75 14.36
N PRO A 25 -7.79 3.47 15.67
CA PRO A 25 -7.42 2.19 16.28
C PRO A 25 -8.12 0.94 15.75
N ALA A 26 -9.28 1.10 15.08
CA ALA A 26 -9.98 0.01 14.41
C ALA A 26 -9.33 -0.41 13.08
N HIS A 27 -8.45 0.41 12.52
CA HIS A 27 -7.64 0.06 11.35
C HIS A 27 -6.40 -0.72 11.82
N PRO A 28 -6.00 -1.79 11.11
CA PRO A 28 -4.85 -2.61 11.47
C PRO A 28 -3.60 -1.76 11.75
N ASP A 29 -2.79 -2.23 12.70
CA ASP A 29 -1.51 -1.66 13.12
C ASP A 29 -1.54 -0.26 13.76
N TYR A 30 -2.58 0.55 13.54
CA TYR A 30 -2.65 1.93 14.02
C TYR A 30 -2.67 2.05 15.55
N ALA A 31 -3.39 1.15 16.23
CA ALA A 31 -3.60 1.21 17.68
C ALA A 31 -2.28 1.13 18.48
N ALA A 32 -1.21 0.59 17.89
CA ALA A 32 0.11 0.55 18.52
C ALA A 32 0.78 1.93 18.60
N PHE A 33 0.34 2.91 17.80
CA PHE A 33 0.95 4.25 17.70
C PHE A 33 0.09 5.33 18.35
N CYS A 34 -1.23 5.31 18.12
CA CYS A 34 -2.14 6.33 18.64
C CYS A 34 -3.53 5.77 18.90
N MET A 35 -4.18 6.25 19.96
CA MET A 35 -5.56 5.89 20.29
C MET A 35 -6.61 6.88 19.72
N GLY A 36 -6.19 8.08 19.30
CA GLY A 36 -7.10 9.09 18.77
C GLY A 36 -7.21 9.01 17.25
N ALA A 37 -8.40 8.71 16.72
CA ALA A 37 -8.62 8.71 15.27
C ALA A 37 -8.32 10.10 14.65
N GLY A 38 -7.80 10.10 13.41
CA GLY A 38 -7.44 11.29 12.66
C GLY A 38 -6.05 11.86 12.96
N HIS A 39 -5.35 11.32 13.96
CA HIS A 39 -3.95 11.67 14.19
C HIS A 39 -3.07 10.99 13.14
N GLY A 40 -2.14 11.75 12.56
CA GLY A 40 -1.20 11.23 11.57
C GLY A 40 -0.28 10.18 12.16
N ILE A 41 0.06 9.19 11.33
CA ILE A 41 1.30 8.42 11.50
C ILE A 41 2.36 9.00 10.56
N GLY A 42 3.61 8.99 10.99
CA GLY A 42 4.74 9.45 10.21
C GLY A 42 5.24 8.38 9.22
N PHE A 43 6.10 8.79 8.30
CA PHE A 43 6.81 7.88 7.39
C PHE A 43 7.57 6.77 8.15
N ASN A 44 8.19 7.12 9.29
CA ASN A 44 8.94 6.17 10.11
C ASN A 44 8.05 5.14 10.83
N ASP A 45 6.78 5.46 11.07
CA ASP A 45 5.85 4.53 11.71
C ASP A 45 5.53 3.37 10.77
N GLN A 46 5.41 3.65 9.46
CA GLN A 46 5.28 2.61 8.42
C GLN A 46 6.47 1.66 8.44
N LYS A 47 7.70 2.19 8.57
CA LYS A 47 8.91 1.36 8.70
C LYS A 47 8.96 0.56 10.00
N THR A 48 8.38 1.07 11.07
CA THR A 48 8.26 0.33 12.33
C THR A 48 7.37 -0.92 12.15
N VAL A 49 6.26 -0.80 11.42
CA VAL A 49 5.39 -1.93 11.07
C VAL A 49 6.15 -2.94 10.19
N GLU A 50 6.83 -2.48 9.15
CA GLU A 50 7.61 -3.36 8.25
C GLU A 50 8.71 -4.13 9.00
N ILE A 51 9.44 -3.47 9.90
CA ILE A 51 10.49 -4.14 10.70
C ILE A 51 9.89 -5.14 11.69
N ARG A 52 8.75 -4.83 12.31
CA ARG A 52 8.03 -5.79 13.16
C ARG A 52 7.69 -7.05 12.37
N ASP A 53 7.14 -6.89 11.17
CA ASP A 53 6.72 -8.01 10.33
C ASP A 53 7.92 -8.85 9.88
N LEU A 54 9.02 -8.21 9.51
CA LEU A 54 10.29 -8.89 9.20
C LEU A 54 10.82 -9.70 10.40
N VAL A 55 10.92 -9.08 11.58
CA VAL A 55 11.45 -9.75 12.79
C VAL A 55 10.58 -10.93 13.18
N ASN A 56 9.25 -10.74 13.19
CA ASN A 56 8.32 -11.81 13.54
C ASN A 56 8.31 -12.94 12.50
N GLY A 57 8.36 -12.59 11.21
CA GLY A 57 8.39 -13.57 10.12
C GLY A 57 9.65 -14.44 10.17
N VAL A 58 10.82 -13.83 10.35
CA VAL A 58 12.10 -14.56 10.52
C VAL A 58 12.08 -15.43 11.77
N ALA A 59 11.60 -14.92 12.90
CA ALA A 59 11.54 -15.68 14.15
C ALA A 59 10.57 -16.88 14.08
N ALA A 60 9.51 -16.76 13.29
CA ALA A 60 8.49 -17.79 13.11
C ALA A 60 8.76 -18.75 11.94
N ASP A 61 9.84 -18.53 11.16
CA ASP A 61 10.09 -19.22 9.88
C ASP A 61 8.84 -19.22 8.97
N ALA A 62 8.16 -18.07 8.93
CA ALA A 62 6.91 -17.89 8.21
C ALA A 62 7.15 -17.20 6.85
N PRO A 63 6.35 -17.52 5.82
CA PRO A 63 6.34 -16.74 4.57
C PRO A 63 6.08 -15.26 4.86
N MET A 64 6.88 -14.39 4.25
CA MET A 64 6.78 -12.94 4.38
C MET A 64 6.39 -12.32 3.05
N TRP A 65 5.71 -11.18 3.11
CA TRP A 65 5.34 -10.40 1.94
C TRP A 65 5.67 -8.92 2.15
N PRO A 66 6.19 -8.20 1.13
CA PRO A 66 6.67 -8.74 -0.15
C PRO A 66 8.00 -9.49 0.02
N ASP A 67 8.24 -10.48 -0.83
CA ASP A 67 9.52 -11.18 -0.93
C ASP A 67 10.33 -10.71 -2.15
N PHE A 68 11.41 -11.42 -2.48
CA PHE A 68 12.23 -11.10 -3.64
C PHE A 68 11.52 -11.33 -4.98
N GLU A 69 10.59 -12.29 -5.07
CA GLU A 69 9.84 -12.52 -6.31
C GLU A 69 8.91 -11.33 -6.59
N GLU A 70 8.22 -10.85 -5.56
CA GLU A 70 7.39 -9.65 -5.65
C GLU A 70 8.24 -8.40 -5.97
N GLY A 71 9.44 -8.29 -5.39
CA GLY A 71 10.40 -7.24 -5.73
C GLY A 71 10.83 -7.28 -7.20
N TRP A 72 11.14 -8.47 -7.73
CA TRP A 72 11.50 -8.64 -9.15
C TRP A 72 10.35 -8.27 -10.09
N LYS A 73 9.10 -8.61 -9.75
CA LYS A 73 7.91 -8.20 -10.53
C LYS A 73 7.80 -6.67 -10.63
N VAL A 74 8.10 -5.94 -9.56
CA VAL A 74 8.13 -4.46 -9.58
C VAL A 74 9.26 -3.96 -10.50
N SER A 75 10.46 -4.52 -10.40
CA SER A 75 11.59 -4.17 -11.28
C SER A 75 11.24 -4.34 -12.76
N ARG A 76 10.58 -5.44 -13.13
CA ARG A 76 10.14 -5.67 -14.53
C ARG A 76 9.20 -4.60 -15.06
N VAL A 77 8.32 -4.07 -14.21
CA VAL A 77 7.45 -2.94 -14.60
C VAL A 77 8.28 -1.69 -14.87
N LEU A 78 9.30 -1.41 -14.04
CA LEU A 78 10.20 -0.27 -14.24
C LEU A 78 10.99 -0.41 -15.55
N ASP A 79 11.49 -1.62 -15.85
CA ASP A 79 12.20 -1.92 -17.09
C ASP A 79 11.28 -1.78 -18.31
N ALA A 80 10.02 -2.25 -18.21
CA ALA A 80 9.01 -2.07 -19.24
C ALA A 80 8.73 -0.58 -19.53
N ILE A 81 8.64 0.25 -18.48
CA ILE A 81 8.43 1.70 -18.62
C ILE A 81 9.60 2.33 -19.37
N ALA A 82 10.83 2.00 -18.98
CA ALA A 82 12.04 2.53 -19.60
C ALA A 82 12.14 2.13 -21.09
N LEU A 83 11.88 0.87 -21.42
CA LEU A 83 11.93 0.37 -22.80
C LEU A 83 10.79 0.93 -23.65
N SER A 84 9.58 1.05 -23.10
CA SER A 84 8.42 1.63 -23.81
C SER A 84 8.68 3.07 -24.23
N HIS A 85 9.33 3.85 -23.37
CA HIS A 85 9.77 5.20 -23.71
C HIS A 85 10.78 5.22 -24.87
N GLN A 86 11.77 4.32 -24.85
CA GLN A 86 12.80 4.23 -25.90
C GLN A 86 12.21 3.81 -27.26
N GLU A 87 11.26 2.88 -27.27
CA GLU A 87 10.67 2.34 -28.49
C GLU A 87 9.46 3.14 -28.99
N GLY A 88 8.92 4.03 -28.18
CA GLY A 88 7.75 4.85 -28.54
C GLY A 88 6.48 4.03 -28.76
N ARG A 89 6.35 2.87 -28.11
CA ARG A 89 5.20 1.97 -28.25
C ARG A 89 4.83 1.30 -26.93
N TRP A 90 3.62 0.76 -26.89
CA TRP A 90 3.18 -0.10 -25.80
C TRP A 90 3.96 -1.41 -25.78
N LEU A 91 4.31 -1.86 -24.59
CA LEU A 91 4.95 -3.15 -24.32
C LEU A 91 4.06 -3.99 -23.41
N ASN A 92 4.14 -5.31 -23.57
CA ASN A 92 3.58 -6.24 -22.61
C ASN A 92 4.65 -6.53 -21.54
N VAL A 93 4.33 -6.26 -20.27
CA VAL A 93 5.26 -6.47 -19.14
C VAL A 93 5.70 -7.94 -19.04
N ASN A 94 4.88 -8.88 -19.51
CA ASN A 94 5.22 -10.30 -19.53
C ASN A 94 6.39 -10.65 -20.47
N ASP A 95 6.70 -9.76 -21.42
CA ASP A 95 7.80 -9.97 -22.37
C ASP A 95 9.15 -9.43 -21.84
N ILE A 96 9.14 -8.72 -20.71
CA ILE A 96 10.33 -8.18 -20.04
C ILE A 96 10.86 -9.22 -19.05
N VAL A 97 12.17 -9.53 -19.09
CA VAL A 97 12.82 -10.56 -18.25
C VAL A 97 13.54 -9.93 -17.07
#